data_AF-A0A1Q3QUV2-F1
#
_entry.id   AF-A0A1Q3QUV2-F1
#
_cell.length_a   1.000
_cell.length_b   1.000
_cell.length_c   1.000
_cell.angle_alpha   90.00
_cell.angle_beta   90.00
_cell.angle_gamma   90.00
#
_symmetry.space_group_name_H-M   'P 1'
#
loop_
_entity.id
_entity.type
_entity.pdbx_description
1 polymer ?
#
loop_
_entity_poly.entity_id
_entity_poly.type
_entity_poly.pdbx_seq_one_letter_code
_entity_poly.pdbx_strand_id
1 'polypeptide(L)'
;MTKEEATQRLRLIGTQCSEILRLHEQLPVDPAADAVIRSHISDLKQELESEYIRTQPERAQRSMTIFELSVYAPTIEEVWKQSGIRRLRVEGKVDSKWKEVIEAVAYKVSQYLA
;
A
#
# COMPACT_ATOMS: atom_id res chain seq x y z
N MET A 1 12.69 11.89 -6.54
CA MET A 1 13.11 10.63 -5.88
C MET A 1 13.95 9.85 -6.89
N THR A 2 15.00 9.16 -6.45
CA THR A 2 15.77 8.29 -7.35
C THR A 2 15.01 7.00 -7.67
N LYS A 3 15.49 6.23 -8.65
CA LYS A 3 14.93 4.91 -8.96
C LYS A 3 15.05 3.97 -7.76
N GLU A 4 16.18 3.99 -7.09
CA GLU A 4 16.48 3.14 -5.93
C GLU A 4 15.56 3.46 -4.77
N GLU A 5 15.34 4.75 -4.46
CA GLU A 5 14.41 5.20 -3.43
C GLU A 5 12.96 4.79 -3.75
N ALA A 6 12.53 4.98 -5.01
CA ALA A 6 11.19 4.59 -5.46
C ALA A 6 10.97 3.07 -5.35
N THR A 7 11.95 2.29 -5.77
CA THR A 7 11.92 0.82 -5.68
C THR A 7 11.92 0.37 -4.22
N GLN A 8 12.72 1.02 -3.36
CA GLN A 8 12.77 0.70 -1.94
C GLN A 8 11.43 0.98 -1.26
N ARG A 9 10.75 2.08 -1.60
CA ARG A 9 9.41 2.38 -1.08
C ARG A 9 8.39 1.30 -1.47
N LEU A 10 8.38 0.90 -2.74
CA LEU A 10 7.51 -0.21 -3.18
C LEU A 10 7.81 -1.50 -2.41
N ARG A 11 9.08 -1.83 -2.16
CA ARG A 11 9.44 -2.98 -1.33
C ARG A 11 8.92 -2.86 0.10
N LEU A 12 9.02 -1.68 0.72
CA LEU A 12 8.51 -1.44 2.07
C LEU A 12 6.99 -1.64 2.15
N ILE A 13 6.25 -1.13 1.17
CA ILE A 13 4.80 -1.37 1.05
C ILE A 13 4.50 -2.87 0.95
N GLY A 14 5.26 -3.61 0.12
CA GLY A 14 5.13 -5.06 -0.02
C GLY A 14 5.42 -5.82 1.28
N THR A 15 6.44 -5.40 2.03
CA THR A 15 6.78 -5.98 3.35
C THR A 15 5.66 -5.72 4.36
N GLN A 16 5.16 -4.49 4.47
CA GLN A 16 4.03 -4.17 5.35
C GLN A 16 2.80 -5.04 5.02
N CYS A 17 2.48 -5.22 3.73
CA CYS A 17 1.39 -6.09 3.32
C CYS A 17 1.62 -7.55 3.76
N SER A 18 2.83 -8.06 3.59
CA SER A 18 3.18 -9.42 4.00
C SER A 18 3.04 -9.62 5.51
N GLU A 19 3.44 -8.62 6.31
CA GLU A 19 3.29 -8.65 7.77
C GLU A 19 1.83 -8.66 8.20
N ILE A 20 0.99 -7.80 7.59
CA ILE A 20 -0.45 -7.74 7.85
C ILE A 20 -1.11 -9.08 7.50
N LEU A 21 -0.77 -9.67 6.35
CA LEU A 21 -1.33 -10.96 5.92
C LEU A 21 -0.93 -12.09 6.86
N ARG A 22 0.32 -12.13 7.32
CA ARG A 22 0.80 -13.10 8.29
C ARG A 22 0.06 -13.00 9.62
N LEU A 23 -0.24 -11.79 10.10
CA LEU A 23 -1.05 -11.59 11.31
C LEU A 23 -2.49 -12.06 11.12
N HIS A 24 -3.05 -11.86 9.92
CA HIS A 24 -4.39 -12.33 9.55
C HIS A 24 -4.52 -13.85 9.51
N GLU A 25 -3.43 -14.59 9.27
CA GLU A 25 -3.42 -16.06 9.21
C GLU A 25 -3.48 -16.72 10.60
N GLN A 26 -3.18 -15.98 11.67
CA GLN A 26 -3.12 -16.49 13.05
C GLN A 26 -4.52 -16.55 13.71
N LEU A 27 -5.47 -17.24 13.09
CA LEU A 27 -6.83 -17.33 13.61
C LEU A 27 -6.93 -18.25 14.85
N PRO A 28 -7.71 -17.85 15.89
CA PRO A 28 -8.47 -16.60 15.99
C PRO A 28 -7.55 -15.40 16.26
N VAL A 29 -7.82 -14.27 15.58
CA VAL A 29 -7.07 -13.03 15.79
C VAL A 29 -7.33 -12.56 17.22
N ASP A 30 -6.29 -12.61 18.05
CA ASP A 30 -6.26 -12.01 19.38
C ASP A 30 -6.55 -10.50 19.27
N PRO A 31 -7.35 -9.88 20.16
CA PRO A 31 -7.48 -8.43 20.28
C PRO A 31 -6.16 -7.63 20.13
N ALA A 32 -5.05 -8.15 20.63
CA ALA A 32 -3.73 -7.53 20.44
C ALA A 32 -3.29 -7.53 18.96
N ALA A 33 -3.49 -8.64 18.26
CA ALA A 33 -3.19 -8.76 16.83
C ALA A 33 -4.15 -7.90 15.98
N ASP A 34 -5.42 -7.80 16.35
CA ASP A 34 -6.40 -6.92 15.69
C ASP A 34 -5.97 -5.45 15.77
N ALA A 35 -5.54 -4.97 16.94
CA ALA A 35 -5.03 -3.61 17.12
C ALA A 35 -3.78 -3.34 16.26
N VAL A 36 -2.86 -4.31 16.18
CA VAL A 36 -1.65 -4.20 15.35
C VAL A 36 -2.00 -4.16 13.86
N ILE A 37 -2.89 -5.05 13.39
CA ILE A 37 -3.38 -5.05 12.00
C ILE A 37 -4.00 -3.69 11.63
N ARG A 38 -4.82 -3.13 12.52
CA ARG A 38 -5.43 -1.80 12.31
C ARG A 38 -4.39 -0.70 12.20
N SER A 39 -3.41 -0.69 13.10
CA SER A 39 -2.33 0.30 13.07
C SER A 39 -1.59 0.24 11.74
N HIS A 40 -1.14 -0.96 11.33
CA HIS A 40 -0.42 -1.13 10.07
C HIS A 40 -1.25 -0.74 8.84
N ILE A 41 -2.54 -1.04 8.83
CA ILE A 41 -3.42 -0.65 7.72
C ILE A 41 -3.63 0.86 7.69
N SER A 42 -3.73 1.50 8.85
CA SER A 42 -3.80 2.96 8.94
C SER A 42 -2.54 3.60 8.36
N ASP A 43 -1.37 3.10 8.77
CA ASP A 43 -0.06 3.60 8.30
C ASP A 43 0.10 3.40 6.78
N LEU A 44 -0.20 2.20 6.29
CA LEU A 44 -0.17 1.87 4.86
C LEU A 44 -1.09 2.77 4.05
N LYS A 45 -2.31 3.00 4.53
CA LYS A 45 -3.29 3.87 3.86
C LYS A 45 -2.79 5.30 3.80
N GLN A 46 -2.21 5.82 4.88
CA GLN A 46 -1.65 7.16 4.95
C GLN A 46 -0.43 7.31 4.02
N GLU A 47 0.44 6.32 3.95
CA GLU A 47 1.60 6.31 3.06
C GLU A 47 1.15 6.34 1.59
N LEU A 48 0.23 5.45 1.21
CA LEU A 48 -0.32 5.39 -0.15
C LEU A 48 -1.05 6.67 -0.56
N GLU A 49 -1.84 7.26 0.35
CA GLU A 49 -2.52 8.53 0.10
C GLU A 49 -1.52 9.67 -0.11
N SER A 50 -0.51 9.74 0.75
CA SER A 50 0.53 10.78 0.69
C SER A 50 1.31 10.69 -0.62
N GLU A 51 1.70 9.49 -1.03
CA GLU A 51 2.41 9.28 -2.30
C GLU A 51 1.51 9.55 -3.51
N TYR A 52 0.23 9.16 -3.45
CA TYR A 52 -0.74 9.48 -4.50
C TYR A 52 -0.91 10.99 -4.67
N ILE A 53 -1.07 11.73 -3.58
CA ILE A 53 -1.18 13.20 -3.61
C ILE A 53 0.12 13.83 -4.10
N ARG A 54 1.29 13.30 -3.72
CA ARG A 54 2.61 13.81 -4.16
C ARG A 54 2.80 13.67 -5.67
N THR A 55 2.30 12.57 -6.27
CA THR A 55 2.52 12.27 -7.69
C THR A 55 1.48 12.87 -8.65
N GLN A 56 0.35 13.36 -8.12
CA GLN A 56 -0.75 13.92 -8.93
C GLN A 56 -0.46 15.28 -9.60
N PRO A 57 0.11 16.31 -8.93
CA PRO A 57 0.22 17.63 -9.53
C PRO A 57 1.20 17.65 -10.71
N GLU A 58 0.78 18.24 -11.83
CA GLU A 58 1.65 18.40 -13.03
C GLU A 58 2.98 19.09 -12.69
N ARG A 59 2.95 20.06 -11.76
CA ARG A 59 4.17 20.74 -11.29
C ARG A 59 5.15 19.78 -10.62
N ALA A 60 4.65 18.82 -9.84
CA ALA A 60 5.48 17.79 -9.20
C ALA A 60 6.03 16.83 -10.25
N GLN A 61 5.19 16.40 -11.20
CA GLN A 61 5.58 15.50 -12.30
C GLN A 61 6.73 16.04 -13.16
N ARG A 62 6.77 17.36 -13.41
CA ARG A 62 7.90 17.99 -14.15
C ARG A 62 9.26 17.83 -13.47
N SER A 63 9.29 17.59 -12.16
CA SER A 63 10.51 17.37 -11.38
C SER A 63 10.79 15.89 -11.11
N MET A 64 9.91 14.99 -11.55
CA MET A 64 10.06 13.55 -11.36
C MET A 64 11.00 12.95 -12.38
N THR A 65 11.66 11.87 -11.98
CA THR A 65 12.43 11.06 -12.92
C THR A 65 11.52 10.34 -13.91
N ILE A 66 12.05 9.92 -15.06
CA ILE A 66 11.30 9.10 -16.03
C ILE A 66 10.74 7.85 -15.33
N PHE A 67 11.53 7.22 -14.46
CA PHE A 67 11.09 6.06 -13.68
C PHE A 67 9.91 6.38 -12.76
N GLU A 68 9.97 7.53 -12.06
CA GLU A 68 8.84 7.97 -11.24
C GLU A 68 7.56 8.16 -12.07
N LEU A 69 7.67 8.77 -13.26
CA LEU A 69 6.53 9.05 -14.12
C LEU A 69 5.94 7.81 -14.79
N SER A 70 6.80 6.88 -15.25
CA SER A 70 6.36 5.75 -16.06
C SER A 70 6.05 4.49 -15.24
N VAL A 71 6.60 4.39 -14.03
CA VAL A 71 6.43 3.20 -13.18
C VAL A 71 5.80 3.57 -11.86
N TYR A 72 6.52 4.34 -11.03
CA TYR A 72 6.13 4.53 -9.63
C TYR A 72 4.77 5.22 -9.47
N ALA A 73 4.55 6.36 -10.13
CA ALA A 73 3.31 7.11 -10.01
C ALA A 73 2.09 6.31 -10.52
N PRO A 74 2.15 5.65 -11.70
CA PRO A 74 1.13 4.69 -12.13
C PRO A 74 0.87 3.57 -11.11
N THR A 75 1.92 2.93 -10.56
CA THR A 75 1.78 1.88 -9.54
C THR A 75 1.02 2.39 -8.31
N ILE A 76 1.43 3.53 -7.76
CA ILE A 76 0.78 4.12 -6.59
C ILE A 76 -0.68 4.50 -6.90
N GLU A 77 -0.95 5.07 -8.07
CA GLU A 77 -2.31 5.39 -8.49
C GLU A 77 -3.19 4.15 -8.60
N GLU A 78 -2.70 3.09 -9.23
CA GLU A 78 -3.42 1.82 -9.35
C GLU A 78 -3.68 1.19 -7.99
N VAL A 79 -2.65 1.12 -7.14
CA VAL A 79 -2.78 0.60 -5.77
C VAL A 79 -3.83 1.41 -5.01
N TRP A 80 -3.75 2.74 -5.02
CA TRP A 80 -4.68 3.60 -4.30
C TRP A 80 -6.13 3.51 -4.81
N LYS A 81 -6.32 3.53 -6.14
CA LYS A 81 -7.66 3.59 -6.75
C LYS A 81 -8.32 2.23 -6.91
N GLN A 82 -7.56 1.16 -7.15
CA GLN A 82 -8.11 -0.12 -7.63
C GLN A 82 -8.00 -1.27 -6.62
N SER A 83 -7.10 -1.22 -5.63
CA SER A 83 -6.99 -2.31 -4.62
C SER A 83 -8.15 -2.36 -3.63
N GLY A 84 -8.92 -1.28 -3.50
CA GLY A 84 -9.94 -1.10 -2.47
C GLY A 84 -9.43 -0.47 -1.17
N ILE A 85 -8.11 -0.32 -0.98
CA ILE A 85 -7.49 0.24 0.25
C ILE A 85 -8.03 1.64 0.60
N ARG A 86 -8.27 2.49 -0.41
CA ARG A 86 -8.86 3.82 -0.22
C ARG A 86 -10.24 3.77 0.46
N ARG A 87 -11.04 2.74 0.19
CA ARG A 87 -12.41 2.60 0.74
C ARG A 87 -12.46 1.74 2.01
N LEU A 88 -11.37 1.05 2.35
CA LEU A 88 -11.28 0.25 3.56
C LEU A 88 -11.42 1.17 4.79
N ARG A 89 -12.38 0.84 5.66
CA ARG A 89 -12.63 1.57 6.91
C ARG A 89 -11.83 0.91 8.04
N VAL A 90 -10.90 1.65 8.62
CA VAL A 90 -10.01 1.15 9.69
C VAL A 90 -10.78 0.78 10.96
N GLU A 91 -11.95 1.37 11.19
CA GLU A 91 -12.84 1.06 12.33
C GLU A 91 -13.71 -0.20 12.11
N GLY A 92 -13.72 -0.76 10.90
CA GLY A 92 -14.53 -1.93 10.55
C GLY A 92 -14.06 -3.23 11.21
N LYS A 93 -14.81 -4.33 11.06
CA LYS A 93 -14.36 -5.65 11.50
C LYS A 93 -13.15 -6.09 10.67
N VAL A 94 -12.08 -6.56 11.32
CA VAL A 94 -10.95 -7.22 10.65
C VAL A 94 -11.42 -8.61 10.20
N ASP A 95 -11.63 -8.77 8.90
CA ASP A 95 -12.22 -9.97 8.30
C ASP A 95 -11.53 -10.37 6.98
N SER A 96 -12.11 -11.32 6.25
CA SER A 96 -11.55 -11.76 4.96
C SER A 96 -11.46 -10.64 3.92
N LYS A 97 -12.33 -9.62 4.00
CA LYS A 97 -12.29 -8.49 3.07
C LYS A 97 -11.07 -7.60 3.29
N TRP A 98 -10.62 -7.46 4.54
CA TRP A 98 -9.34 -6.80 4.82
C TRP A 98 -8.20 -7.56 4.16
N LYS A 99 -8.17 -8.89 4.32
CA LYS A 99 -7.18 -9.76 3.67
C LYS A 99 -7.18 -9.58 2.15
N GLU A 100 -8.33 -9.67 1.49
CA GLU A 100 -8.46 -9.49 0.04
C GLU A 100 -7.92 -8.13 -0.46
N VAL A 101 -8.20 -7.04 0.28
CA VAL A 101 -7.70 -5.71 -0.06
C VAL A 101 -6.18 -5.65 0.05
N ILE A 102 -5.59 -6.23 1.09
CA ILE A 102 -4.14 -6.23 1.31
C ILE A 102 -3.42 -7.13 0.30
N GLU A 103 -4.02 -8.28 -0.06
CA GLU A 103 -3.53 -9.11 -1.16
C GLU A 103 -3.53 -8.35 -2.49
N ALA A 104 -4.59 -7.58 -2.77
CA ALA A 104 -4.66 -6.76 -3.98
C ALA A 104 -3.59 -5.66 -4.00
N VAL A 105 -3.27 -5.04 -2.86
CA VAL A 105 -2.15 -4.09 -2.73
C VAL A 105 -0.82 -4.80 -3.02
N ALA A 106 -0.57 -5.91 -2.32
CA ALA A 106 0.67 -6.69 -2.45
C ALA A 106 0.91 -7.17 -3.89
N TYR A 107 -0.15 -7.68 -4.54
CA TYR A 107 -0.10 -8.13 -5.93
C TYR A 107 0.26 -7.00 -6.90
N LYS A 108 -0.40 -5.84 -6.76
CA LYS A 108 -0.11 -4.70 -7.64
C LYS A 108 1.31 -4.19 -7.44
N VAL A 109 1.80 -4.12 -6.21
CA VAL A 109 3.18 -3.70 -5.93
C VAL A 109 4.19 -4.73 -6.44
N SER A 110 3.91 -6.03 -6.33
CA SER A 110 4.82 -7.08 -6.77
C SER A 110 4.97 -7.15 -8.29
N GLN A 111 3.93 -6.81 -9.06
CA GLN A 111 4.01 -6.72 -10.53
C GLN A 111 5.12 -5.80 -11.04
N TYR A 112 5.56 -4.83 -10.23
CA TYR A 112 6.64 -3.89 -10.59
C TYR A 112 7.99 -4.23 -9.95
N LEU A 113 8.00 -5.13 -8.97
CA LEU A 113 9.22 -5.59 -8.28
C LEU A 113 9.74 -6.93 -8.82
N ALA A 114 8.92 -7.63 -9.62
CA ALA A 114 9.22 -8.90 -10.26
C ALA A 114 10.14 -8.77 -11.50
#